data_AF-A0A843RQL5-F1
#
_entry.id   AF-A0A843RQL5-F1
#
_cell.length_a   1.000
_cell.length_b   1.000
_cell.length_c   1.000
_cell.angle_alpha   90.00
_cell.angle_beta   90.00
_cell.angle_gamma   90.00
#
_symmetry.space_group_name_H-M   'P 1'
#
loop_
_entity.id
_entity.type
_entity.pdbx_description
1 polymer ?
#
loop_
_entity_poly.entity_id
_entity_poly.type
_entity_poly.pdbx_seq_one_letter_code
_entity_poly.pdbx_strand_id
1 'polypeptide(L)'
;MDSFLPILTIFVLAAFLGFELISKVPPLLHTPLMSGANAISGITIVGALISVATPNPVTTILGLVALVFATTNVVGGFLVTNRMLSMFKKKD
;
A
#
# COMPACT_ATOMS: atom_id res chain seq x y z
N MET A 1 20.67 -3.58 -17.69
CA MET A 1 21.35 -3.73 -16.38
C MET A 1 21.54 -2.38 -15.69
N ASP A 2 21.47 -1.27 -16.43
CA ASP A 2 21.85 0.08 -15.98
C ASP A 2 20.97 0.66 -14.87
N SER A 3 19.75 0.14 -14.69
CA SER A 3 18.82 0.56 -13.64
C SER A 3 18.82 -0.34 -12.40
N PHE A 4 19.52 -1.48 -12.42
CA PHE A 4 19.46 -2.44 -11.31
C PHE A 4 20.10 -1.89 -10.03
N LEU A 5 21.31 -1.33 -10.13
CA LEU A 5 22.01 -0.73 -8.99
C LEU A 5 21.17 0.39 -8.34
N PRO A 6 20.66 1.39 -9.10
CA PRO A 6 19.81 2.43 -8.53
C PRO A 6 18.54 1.90 -7.86
N ILE A 7 17.81 0.97 -8.48
CA ILE A 7 16.58 0.39 -7.90
C ILE A 7 16.90 -0.42 -6.64
N LEU A 8 18.00 -1.16 -6.64
CA LEU A 8 18.45 -1.91 -5.46
C LEU A 8 18.82 -0.97 -4.31
N THR A 9 19.52 0.14 -4.60
CA THR A 9 19.82 1.16 -3.60
C THR A 9 18.54 1.75 -3.01
N ILE A 10 17.56 2.12 -3.84
CA ILE A 10 16.25 2.62 -3.38
C ILE A 10 15.54 1.58 -2.51
N PHE A 11 15.52 0.32 -2.93
CA PHE A 11 14.89 -0.77 -2.18
C PHE A 11 15.50 -0.93 -0.78
N VAL A 12 16.84 -0.98 -0.69
CA VAL A 12 17.55 -1.13 0.59
C VAL A 12 17.29 0.08 1.48
N LEU A 13 17.46 1.31 0.97
CA LEU A 13 17.24 2.53 1.75
C LEU A 13 15.79 2.66 2.22
N ALA A 14 14.81 2.31 1.38
CA ALA A 14 13.40 2.32 1.75
C ALA A 14 13.08 1.31 2.87
N ALA A 15 13.72 0.12 2.85
CA ALA A 15 13.56 -0.87 3.91
C ALA A 15 14.11 -0.36 5.26
N PHE A 16 15.31 0.22 5.27
CA PHE A 16 15.88 0.86 6.47
C PHE A 16 15.02 2.01 6.98
N LEU A 17 14.54 2.87 6.07
CA LEU A 17 13.65 3.97 6.43
C LEU A 17 12.34 3.46 7.05
N GLY A 18 11.74 2.42 6.48
CA GLY A 18 10.54 1.80 7.04
C GLY A 18 10.75 1.28 8.46
N PHE A 19 11.87 0.60 8.71
CA PHE A 19 12.23 0.11 10.05
C PHE A 19 12.41 1.25 11.05
N GLU A 20 13.16 2.29 10.69
CA GLU A 20 13.44 3.43 11.57
C GLU A 20 12.18 4.24 11.91
N LEU A 21 11.26 4.38 10.95
CA LEU A 21 9.97 5.05 11.16
C LEU A 21 9.08 4.26 12.12
N ILE A 22 8.91 2.95 11.90
CA ILE A 22 8.02 2.10 12.71
C ILE A 22 8.54 1.99 14.15
N SER A 23 9.86 1.92 14.34
CA SER A 23 10.49 1.82 15.67
C SER A 23 10.20 3.02 16.59
N LYS A 24 9.76 4.15 16.03
CA LYS A 24 9.45 5.39 16.77
C LYS A 24 7.96 5.61 16.98
N VAL A 25 7.10 4.69 16.55
CA VAL A 25 5.64 4.81 16.72
C VAL A 25 5.24 4.37 18.14
N PRO A 26 4.46 5.18 18.89
CA PRO A 26 4.00 4.79 20.21
C PRO A 26 3.05 3.58 20.15
N PRO A 27 3.01 2.71 21.20
CA PRO A 27 2.26 1.46 21.14
C PRO A 27 0.77 1.59 20.82
N LEU A 28 0.16 2.69 21.25
CA LEU A 28 -1.26 3.01 21.03
C LEU A 28 -1.60 3.13 19.53
N LEU A 29 -0.62 3.41 18.67
CA LEU A 29 -0.81 3.59 17.24
C LEU A 29 -0.49 2.33 16.42
N HIS A 30 -0.06 1.21 17.02
CA HIS A 30 0.29 0.02 16.23
C HIS A 30 -0.89 -0.55 15.42
N THR A 31 -2.10 -0.57 15.97
CA THR A 31 -3.28 -1.07 15.25
C THR A 31 -3.71 -0.11 14.12
N PRO A 32 -3.83 1.21 14.34
CA PRO A 32 -4.01 2.16 13.25
C PRO A 32 -2.90 2.12 12.19
N LEU A 33 -1.64 1.97 12.61
CA LEU A 33 -0.48 1.85 11.73
C LEU A 33 -0.57 0.59 10.86
N MET A 34 -0.95 -0.54 11.45
CA MET A 34 -1.16 -1.79 10.72
C MET A 34 -2.23 -1.65 9.63
N SER A 35 -3.38 -1.02 9.97
CA SER A 35 -4.43 -0.71 9.01
C SER A 35 -3.94 0.24 7.91
N GLY A 36 -3.18 1.27 8.27
CA GLY A 36 -2.63 2.25 7.33
C GLY A 36 -1.62 1.63 6.37
N ALA A 37 -0.71 0.78 6.86
CA ALA A 37 0.24 0.05 6.04
C ALA A 37 -0.47 -0.90 5.07
N ASN A 38 -1.57 -1.54 5.49
CA ASN A 38 -2.41 -2.33 4.60
C ASN A 38 -3.03 -1.45 3.49
N ALA A 39 -3.56 -0.27 3.81
CA ALA A 39 -4.10 0.66 2.81
C ALA A 39 -3.03 1.08 1.77
N ILE A 40 -1.80 1.34 2.22
CA ILE A 40 -0.66 1.71 1.36
C ILE A 40 -0.27 0.53 0.44
N SER A 41 -0.37 -0.72 0.89
CA SER A 41 -0.11 -1.90 0.06
C SER A 41 -1.03 -2.01 -1.16
N GLY A 42 -2.15 -1.27 -1.15
CA GLY A 42 -3.04 -1.08 -2.29
C GLY A 42 -2.39 -0.40 -3.52
N ILE A 43 -1.13 0.06 -3.43
CA ILE A 43 -0.32 0.51 -4.57
C ILE A 43 -0.22 -0.55 -5.69
N THR A 44 -0.49 -1.82 -5.38
CA THR A 44 -0.68 -2.91 -6.35
C THR A 44 -1.68 -2.57 -7.48
N ILE A 45 -2.57 -1.59 -7.28
CA ILE A 45 -3.47 -1.05 -8.30
C ILE A 45 -2.72 -0.58 -9.56
N VAL A 46 -1.49 -0.06 -9.43
CA VAL A 46 -0.66 0.38 -10.56
C VAL A 46 -0.29 -0.82 -11.44
N GLY A 47 0.11 -1.94 -10.83
CA GLY A 47 0.41 -3.17 -11.57
C GLY A 47 -0.84 -3.77 -12.23
N ALA A 48 -1.99 -3.69 -11.57
CA ALA A 48 -3.25 -4.16 -12.14
C ALA A 48 -3.66 -3.34 -13.37
N LEU A 49 -3.54 -2.01 -13.33
CA LEU A 49 -3.82 -1.13 -14.47
C LEU A 49 -2.93 -1.45 -15.68
N ILE A 50 -1.63 -1.64 -15.45
CA ILE A 50 -0.69 -2.04 -16.51
C ILE A 50 -1.08 -3.40 -17.09
N SER A 51 -1.49 -4.35 -16.24
CA SER A 51 -1.88 -5.70 -16.67
C SER A 51 -3.14 -5.69 -17.55
N VAL A 52 -4.15 -4.86 -17.22
CA VAL A 52 -5.37 -4.71 -18.03
C VAL A 52 -5.08 -4.15 -19.42
N ALA A 53 -4.10 -3.25 -19.53
CA ALA A 53 -3.74 -2.61 -20.79
C ALA A 53 -3.01 -3.53 -21.80
N THR A 54 -2.78 -4.80 -21.45
CA THR A 54 -2.11 -5.76 -22.33
C THR A 54 -3.09 -6.40 -23.34
N PRO A 55 -2.66 -6.72 -24.57
CA PRO A 55 -3.53 -7.24 -25.63
C PRO A 55 -3.88 -8.74 -25.49
N ASN A 56 -3.45 -9.41 -24.41
CA ASN A 56 -3.72 -10.83 -24.20
C ASN A 56 -5.00 -11.00 -23.34
N PRO A 57 -6.04 -11.70 -23.84
CA PRO A 57 -7.31 -11.82 -23.13
C PRO A 57 -7.19 -12.39 -21.71
N VAL A 58 -6.27 -13.32 -21.49
CA VAL A 58 -6.06 -13.94 -20.17
C VAL A 58 -5.49 -12.91 -19.19
N THR A 59 -4.48 -12.14 -19.60
CA THR A 59 -3.87 -11.12 -18.75
C THR A 59 -4.81 -9.94 -18.52
N THR A 60 -5.65 -9.58 -19.50
CA THR A 60 -6.70 -8.58 -19.32
C THR A 60 -7.71 -9.00 -18.26
N ILE A 61 -8.21 -10.25 -18.31
CA ILE A 61 -9.17 -10.77 -17.32
C ILE A 61 -8.56 -10.84 -15.93
N LEU A 62 -7.35 -11.40 -15.80
CA LEU A 62 -6.64 -11.46 -14.53
C LEU A 62 -6.32 -10.06 -13.99
N GLY A 63 -5.92 -9.13 -14.87
CA GLY A 63 -5.69 -7.74 -14.53
C GLY A 63 -6.94 -7.04 -14.02
N LEU A 64 -8.10 -7.31 -14.62
CA LEU A 64 -9.39 -6.76 -14.20
C LEU A 64 -9.75 -7.25 -12.78
N VAL A 65 -9.59 -8.55 -12.52
CA VAL A 65 -9.82 -9.14 -11.18
C VAL A 65 -8.85 -8.53 -10.16
N ALA A 66 -7.57 -8.43 -10.51
CA ALA A 66 -6.56 -7.78 -9.67
C ALA A 66 -6.89 -6.32 -9.38
N LEU A 67 -7.43 -5.59 -10.36
CA LEU A 67 -7.83 -4.18 -10.22
C LEU A 67 -8.98 -4.03 -9.22
N VAL A 68 -9.98 -4.92 -9.27
CA VAL A 68 -11.09 -4.93 -8.31
C VAL A 68 -10.59 -5.18 -6.89
N PHE A 69 -9.71 -6.17 -6.69
CA PHE A 69 -9.15 -6.46 -5.37
C PHE A 69 -8.25 -5.34 -4.85
N ALA A 70 -7.39 -4.78 -5.70
CA ALA A 70 -6.52 -3.67 -5.33
C ALA A 70 -7.34 -2.42 -4.95
N THR A 71 -8.37 -2.10 -5.72
CA THR A 71 -9.29 -0.98 -5.43
C THR A 71 -10.02 -1.20 -4.11
N THR A 72 -10.51 -2.41 -3.85
CA THR A 72 -11.17 -2.76 -2.59
C THR A 72 -10.22 -2.61 -1.40
N ASN A 73 -8.96 -3.04 -1.54
CA ASN A 73 -7.93 -2.87 -0.51
C ASN A 73 -7.65 -1.39 -0.22
N VAL A 74 -7.40 -0.57 -1.26
CA VAL A 74 -7.14 0.87 -1.09
C VAL A 74 -8.33 1.55 -0.39
N VAL A 75 -9.54 1.40 -0.93
CA VAL A 75 -10.73 2.11 -0.43
C VAL A 75 -11.07 1.63 0.99
N GLY A 76 -11.16 0.32 1.20
CA GLY A 76 -11.45 -0.25 2.52
C GLY A 76 -10.39 0.09 3.56
N GLY A 77 -9.11 -0.03 3.19
CA GLY A 77 -7.98 0.29 4.04
C GLY A 77 -7.97 1.74 4.51
N PHE A 78 -8.15 2.71 3.61
CA PHE A 78 -8.20 4.12 3.99
C PHE A 78 -9.44 4.48 4.81
N LEU A 79 -10.60 3.90 4.51
CA LEU A 79 -11.83 4.11 5.30
C LEU A 79 -11.68 3.63 6.74
N VAL A 80 -11.17 2.41 6.93
CA VAL A 80 -10.95 1.83 8.26
C VAL A 80 -9.88 2.60 9.03
N THR A 81 -8.77 2.94 8.37
CA THR A 81 -7.69 3.73 8.99
C THR A 81 -8.20 5.10 9.45
N ASN A 82 -9.01 5.78 8.63
CA ASN A 82 -9.60 7.07 9.02
C ASN A 82 -10.52 6.93 10.25
N ARG A 83 -11.34 5.87 10.33
CA ARG A 83 -12.16 5.60 11.51
C ARG A 83 -11.32 5.37 12.76
N MET A 84 -10.24 4.58 12.65
CA MET A 84 -9.33 4.34 13.77
C MET A 84 -8.64 5.62 14.25
N LEU A 85 -8.13 6.44 13.32
CA LEU A 85 -7.46 7.70 13.66
C LEU A 85 -8.42 8.75 14.21
N SER A 86 -9.70 8.71 13.84
CA SER A 86 -10.71 9.62 14.38
C SER A 86 -10.91 9.47 15.89
N MET A 87 -10.59 8.31 16.47
CA MET A 87 -10.68 8.03 17.91
C MET A 87 -9.63 8.78 18.73
N PHE A 88 -8.58 9.32 18.09
CA PHE A 88 -7.53 10.12 18.74
C PHE A 88 -7.79 11.63 18.67
N LYS A 89 -8.82 12.08 17.95
CA LYS A 89 -9.20 13.48 17.92
C LYS A 89 -9.82 13.85 19.27
N LYS A 90 -9.42 14.98 19.85
CA LYS A 90 -10.12 15.53 21.01
C LYS A 90 -11.59 15.75 20.60
N LYS A 91 -12.49 15.27 21.45
CA LYS A 91 -13.91 15.50 21.32
C LYS A 91 -14.13 16.97 21.68
N ASP A 92 -14.46 17.79 20.68
CA ASP A 92 -15.11 19.07 20.95
C ASP A 92 -16.48 18.81 21.61
#